data_AF-A8PWX9-F1
#
_entry.id   AF-A8PWX9-F1
#
_cell.length_a   1.000
_cell.length_b   1.000
_cell.length_c   1.000
_cell.angle_alpha   90.00
_cell.angle_beta   90.00
_cell.angle_gamma   90.00
#
_symmetry.space_group_name_H-M   'P 1'
#
loop_
_entity.id
_entity.type
_entity.pdbx_description
1 polymer ?
#
loop_
_entity_poly.entity_id
_entity_poly.type
_entity_poly.pdbx_seq_one_letter_code
_entity_poly.pdbx_strand_id
1 'polypeptide(L)'
;MGSYSGLLMSLLVLIAYFYRSAFPIGEGKMTPQDRAYAFFENMLSLVIVLVFFLAYKIYHRTRLVRIEDMDLQTGRREAVPLEVLEQERAEKRSLPLYKKILSFIF
;
A
#
# COMPACT_ATOMS: atom_id res chain seq x y z
N MET A 1 8.70 -15.56 5.09
CA MET A 1 8.83 -16.06 3.70
C MET A 1 7.59 -15.80 2.84
N GLY A 2 6.37 -15.88 3.37
CA GLY A 2 5.14 -15.62 2.58
C GLY A 2 4.98 -14.19 2.02
N SER A 3 5.58 -13.17 2.64
CA SER A 3 5.52 -11.79 2.12
C SER A 3 6.27 -11.64 0.79
N TYR A 4 7.45 -12.28 0.65
CA TYR A 4 8.24 -12.19 -0.59
C TYR A 4 7.58 -12.90 -1.77
N SER A 5 6.95 -14.07 -1.53
CA SER A 5 6.21 -14.78 -2.58
C SER A 5 4.94 -14.02 -2.99
N GLY A 6 4.23 -13.40 -2.04
CA GLY A 6 3.08 -12.55 -2.34
C GLY A 6 3.45 -11.28 -3.11
N LEU A 7 4.58 -10.65 -2.77
CA LEU A 7 5.11 -9.49 -3.48
C LEU A 7 5.49 -9.85 -4.92
N LEU A 8 6.19 -10.98 -5.11
CA LEU A 8 6.55 -11.48 -6.44
C LEU A 8 5.31 -11.70 -7.31
N MET A 9 4.28 -12.37 -6.76
CA MET A 9 3.04 -12.63 -7.50
C MET A 9 2.30 -11.34 -7.85
N SER A 10 2.24 -10.38 -6.93
CA SER A 10 1.61 -9.08 -7.18
C SER A 10 2.33 -8.32 -8.30
N LEU A 11 3.66 -8.39 -8.33
CA LEU A 11 4.48 -7.77 -9.38
C LEU A 11 4.23 -8.42 -10.75
N LEU A 12 4.19 -9.75 -10.80
CA LEU A 12 3.92 -10.50 -12.04
C LEU A 12 2.53 -10.18 -12.60
N VAL A 13 1.51 -10.10 -11.73
CA VAL A 13 0.14 -9.72 -12.14
C VAL A 13 0.11 -8.31 -12.70
N LEU A 14 0.84 -7.37 -12.10
CA LEU A 14 0.90 -5.98 -12.57
C LEU A 14 1.53 -5.89 -13.97
N ILE A 15 2.62 -6.62 -14.21
CA ILE A 15 3.27 -6.71 -15.53
C ILE A 15 2.32 -7.37 -16.55
N ALA A 16 1.64 -8.44 -16.17
CA ALA A 16 0.69 -9.13 -17.05
C ALA A 16 -0.50 -8.22 -17.42
N TYR A 17 -1.02 -7.44 -16.46
CA TYR A 17 -2.08 -6.47 -16.71
C TYR A 17 -1.63 -5.36 -17.66
N PHE A 18 -0.41 -4.83 -17.47
CA PHE A 18 0.18 -3.86 -18.38
C PHE A 18 0.31 -4.42 -19.80
N TYR A 19 0.81 -5.64 -19.95
CA TYR A 19 0.93 -6.30 -21.25
C TYR A 19 -0.43 -6.47 -21.93
N ARG A 20 -1.45 -6.92 -21.18
CA ARG A 20 -2.81 -7.10 -21.69
C ARG A 20 -3.42 -5.79 -22.19
N SER A 21 -3.14 -4.69 -21.49
CA SER A 21 -3.58 -3.35 -21.86
C SER A 21 -2.85 -2.84 -23.11
N ALA A 22 -1.53 -3.02 -23.18
CA ALA A 22 -0.69 -2.55 -24.30
C ALA A 22 -0.97 -3.31 -25.60
N PHE A 23 -1.25 -4.62 -25.51
CA PHE A 23 -1.50 -5.49 -26.65
C PHE A 23 -2.92 -6.09 -26.57
N PRO A 24 -3.96 -5.35 -27.00
CA PRO A 24 -5.31 -5.84 -27.05
C PRO A 24 -5.46 -7.02 -28.03
N ILE A 25 -6.40 -7.93 -27.76
CA ILE A 25 -6.62 -9.11 -28.60
C ILE A 25 -7.24 -8.59 -29.91
N GLY A 26 -6.66 -8.92 -31.05
CA GLY A 26 -7.12 -8.42 -32.34
C GLY A 26 -6.39 -7.17 -32.84
N GLU A 27 -5.26 -6.81 -32.25
CA GLU A 27 -4.38 -5.70 -32.65
C GLU A 27 -4.10 -5.62 -34.16
N GLY A 28 -4.00 -6.75 -34.86
CA GLY A 28 -3.75 -6.79 -36.31
C GLY A 28 -4.93 -6.29 -37.18
N LYS A 29 -6.11 -6.09 -36.59
CA LYS A 29 -7.30 -5.54 -37.26
C LYS A 29 -7.64 -4.12 -36.80
N MET A 30 -6.95 -3.60 -35.78
CA MET A 30 -7.25 -2.30 -35.17
C MET A 30 -6.39 -1.20 -35.79
N THR A 31 -6.96 -0.01 -35.99
CA THR A 31 -6.17 1.14 -36.39
C THR A 31 -5.24 1.58 -35.25
N PRO A 32 -4.16 2.35 -35.53
CA PRO A 32 -3.30 2.90 -34.48
C PRO A 32 -4.07 3.72 -33.44
N GLN A 33 -5.10 4.46 -33.86
CA GLN A 33 -5.96 5.24 -32.99
C GLN A 33 -6.77 4.34 -32.04
N ASP A 34 -7.39 3.27 -32.54
CA ASP A 34 -8.21 2.38 -31.72
C ASP A 34 -7.37 1.66 -30.66
N ARG A 35 -6.12 1.29 -31.00
CA ARG A 35 -5.18 0.70 -30.04
C ARG A 35 -4.80 1.68 -28.94
N ALA A 36 -4.51 2.93 -29.29
CA ALA A 36 -4.20 3.97 -28.31
C ALA A 36 -5.41 4.21 -27.38
N TYR A 37 -6.61 4.32 -27.94
CA TYR A 37 -7.83 4.52 -27.18
C TYR A 37 -8.07 3.38 -26.18
N ALA A 38 -8.02 2.12 -26.65
CA ALA A 38 -8.19 0.95 -25.79
C ALA A 38 -7.13 0.85 -24.69
N PHE A 39 -5.87 1.20 -24.98
CA PHE A 39 -4.80 1.24 -23.98
C PHE A 39 -5.08 2.26 -22.87
N PHE A 40 -5.43 3.50 -23.23
CA PHE A 40 -5.73 4.55 -22.26
C PHE A 40 -7.01 4.27 -21.47
N GLU A 41 -8.02 3.67 -22.10
CA GLU A 41 -9.25 3.23 -21.42
C GLU A 41 -8.94 2.18 -20.35
N ASN A 42 -8.16 1.16 -20.67
CA ASN A 42 -7.77 0.12 -19.72
C ASN A 42 -6.80 0.65 -18.64
N MET A 43 -5.93 1.61 -18.96
CA MET A 43 -5.02 2.23 -17.99
C MET A 43 -5.64 3.40 -17.19
N LEU A 44 -6.86 3.84 -17.50
CA LEU A 44 -7.49 5.00 -16.87
C LEU A 44 -7.57 4.85 -15.34
N SER A 45 -7.92 3.65 -14.86
CA SER A 45 -8.00 3.35 -13.42
C SER A 45 -6.65 3.58 -12.73
N LEU A 46 -5.55 3.12 -13.32
CA LEU A 46 -4.21 3.32 -12.76
C LEU A 46 -3.85 4.81 -12.69
N VAL A 47 -4.13 5.56 -13.76
CA VAL A 47 -3.85 7.00 -13.83
C VAL A 47 -4.64 7.76 -12.77
N ILE A 48 -5.93 7.46 -12.60
CA ILE A 48 -6.77 8.07 -11.56
C ILE A 48 -6.20 7.76 -10.19
N VAL A 49 -5.91 6.49 -9.88
CA VAL A 49 -5.35 6.09 -8.58
C VAL A 49 -4.02 6.81 -8.31
N LEU A 50 -3.13 6.89 -9.29
CA LEU A 50 -1.85 7.60 -9.17
C LEU A 50 -2.04 9.09 -8.90
N VAL A 51 -2.95 9.76 -9.62
CA VAL A 51 -3.23 11.19 -9.44
C VAL A 51 -3.81 11.45 -8.05
N PHE A 52 -4.81 10.69 -7.63
CA PHE A 52 -5.40 10.83 -6.29
C PHE A 52 -4.41 10.48 -5.18
N PHE A 53 -3.59 9.45 -5.37
CA PHE A 53 -2.53 9.09 -4.43
C PHE A 53 -1.48 10.21 -4.31
N LEU A 54 -1.04 10.77 -5.43
CA LEU A 54 -0.07 11.85 -5.45
C LEU A 54 -0.65 13.14 -4.86
N ALA A 55 -1.90 13.47 -5.18
CA ALA A 55 -2.62 14.61 -4.61
C ALA A 55 -2.76 14.46 -3.09
N TYR A 56 -3.18 13.29 -2.61
CA TYR A 56 -3.24 12.97 -1.18
C TYR A 56 -1.86 13.12 -0.53
N LYS A 57 -0.81 12.58 -1.15
CA LYS A 57 0.55 12.61 -0.62
C LYS A 57 1.14 14.01 -0.59
N ILE A 58 0.87 14.84 -1.60
CA ILE A 58 1.28 16.25 -1.65
C ILE A 58 0.52 17.06 -0.59
N TYR A 59 -0.80 16.84 -0.45
CA TYR A 59 -1.64 17.55 0.50
C TYR A 59 -1.31 17.22 1.96
N HIS A 60 -1.27 15.94 2.32
CA HIS A 60 -0.98 15.51 3.69
C HIS A 60 0.52 15.51 4.04
N ARG A 61 1.42 15.72 3.05
CA ARG A 61 2.89 15.65 3.20
C ARG A 61 3.33 14.52 4.14
N THR A 62 2.73 13.34 3.98
CA THR A 62 3.05 12.21 4.85
C THR A 62 4.52 11.83 4.64
N ARG A 63 5.28 11.74 5.75
CA ARG A 63 6.66 11.24 5.69
C ARG A 63 6.62 9.80 5.19
N LEU A 64 7.50 9.46 4.25
CA LEU A 64 7.74 8.08 3.86
C LEU A 64 8.28 7.34 5.09
N VAL A 65 7.42 6.57 5.75
CA VAL A 65 7.80 5.74 6.89
C VAL A 65 8.79 4.69 6.39
N ARG A 66 9.97 4.63 7.00
CA ARG A 66 10.97 3.62 6.67
C ARG A 66 10.43 2.24 7.05
N ILE A 67 10.82 1.23 6.27
CA ILE A 67 10.41 -0.17 6.50
C ILE A 67 10.78 -0.63 7.92
N GLU A 68 11.89 -0.12 8.46
CA GLU A 68 12.39 -0.43 9.80
C GLU A 68 11.52 0.14 10.92
N ASP A 69 10.79 1.24 10.67
CA ASP A 69 9.86 1.88 11.61
C ASP A 69 8.44 1.31 11.50
N MET A 70 8.20 0.40 10.54
CA MET A 70 6.88 -0.12 10.23
C MET A 70 6.59 -1.36 11.08
N ASP A 71 5.88 -1.17 12.20
CA ASP A 71 5.43 -2.28 13.04
C ASP A 71 4.30 -3.07 12.35
N LEU A 72 4.69 -4.12 11.64
CA LEU A 72 3.79 -5.06 10.98
C LEU A 72 3.23 -6.13 11.95
N GLN A 73 3.73 -6.23 13.19
CA GLN A 73 3.33 -7.27 14.14
C GLN A 73 2.05 -6.89 14.91
N THR A 74 1.85 -5.61 15.19
CA THR A 74 0.63 -5.12 15.86
C THR A 74 -0.52 -4.82 14.90
N GLY A 75 -0.29 -4.87 13.59
CA GLY A 75 -1.32 -4.65 12.57
C GLY A 75 -1.88 -3.23 12.51
N ARG A 76 -1.25 -2.26 13.19
CA ARG A 76 -1.68 -0.86 13.18
C ARG A 76 -1.38 -0.23 11.82
N ARG A 77 -2.44 0.08 11.07
CA ARG A 77 -2.39 0.72 9.74
C ARG A 77 -2.04 2.20 9.78
N GLU A 78 -2.22 2.86 10.92
CA GLU A 78 -2.02 4.29 11.05
C GLU A 78 -0.62 4.61 11.56
N ALA A 79 0.08 5.51 10.87
CA ALA A 79 1.34 6.07 11.33
C ALA A 79 1.07 6.99 12.52
N VAL A 80 1.09 6.43 13.72
CA VAL A 80 0.94 7.19 14.98
C VAL A 80 2.19 8.07 15.17
N PRO A 81 2.04 9.38 15.47
CA PRO A 81 3.17 10.25 15.78
C PRO A 81 4.06 9.65 16.88
N LEU A 82 5.38 9.74 16.72
CA LEU A 82 6.38 9.20 17.67
C LEU A 82 6.13 9.65 19.12
N GLU A 83 5.69 10.89 19.32
CA GLU A 83 5.35 11.44 20.63
C GLU A 83 4.22 10.69 21.33
N VAL A 84 3.20 10.26 20.56
CA VAL A 84 2.07 9.49 21.08
C VAL A 84 2.50 8.06 21.40
N LEU A 85 3.42 7.48 20.61
CA LEU A 85 4.00 6.16 20.90
C LEU A 85 4.86 6.18 22.16
N GLU A 86 5.62 7.24 22.40
CA GLU A 86 6.41 7.42 23.61
C GLU A 86 5.51 7.63 24.84
N GLN A 87 4.41 8.37 24.70
CA GLN A 87 3.39 8.51 25.74
C GLN A 87 2.70 7.19 26.06
N GLU A 88 2.23 6.44 25.04
CA GLU A 88 1.63 5.11 25.25
C GLU A 88 2.63 4.14 25.92
N ARG A 89 3.92 4.21 25.57
CA ARG A 89 4.97 3.40 26.21
C ARG A 89 5.23 3.84 27.65
N ALA A 90 5.21 5.14 27.94
CA ALA A 90 5.35 5.66 29.29
C ALA A 90 4.17 5.26 30.19
N GLU A 91 2.95 5.33 29.65
CA GLU A 91 1.74 4.86 30.32
C GLU A 91 1.75 3.35 30.53
N LYS A 92 2.15 2.55 29.53
CA LYS A 92 2.32 1.11 29.70
C LYS A 92 3.38 0.76 30.74
N ARG A 93 4.43 1.57 30.87
CA ARG A 93 5.46 1.38 31.91
C ARG A 93 4.93 1.70 33.30
N SER A 94 4.12 2.75 33.45
CA SER A 94 3.50 3.15 34.72
C SER A 94 2.34 2.27 35.17
N LEU A 95 1.85 1.35 34.33
CA LEU A 95 0.81 0.41 34.73
C LEU A 95 1.26 -0.54 35.86
N PRO A 96 0.44 -0.72 36.91
CA PRO A 96 0.71 -1.64 38.01
C PRO A 96 0.71 -3.10 37.55
N LEU A 97 1.51 -3.95 38.22
CA LEU A 97 1.81 -5.33 37.79
C LEU A 97 0.57 -6.18 37.51
N TYR A 98 -0.49 -6.02 38.31
CA TYR A 98 -1.72 -6.81 38.17
C TYR A 98 -2.43 -6.57 36.82
N LYS A 99 -2.36 -5.36 36.25
CA LYS A 99 -2.95 -5.07 34.93
C LYS A 99 -2.11 -5.66 33.79
N LYS A 100 -0.78 -5.72 33.96
CA LYS A 100 0.15 -6.31 32.97
C LYS A 100 -0.03 -7.82 32.84
N ILE A 101 -0.27 -8.50 33.96
CA ILE A 101 -0.53 -9.95 33.99
C ILE A 101 -1.87 -10.27 33.33
N LEU A 102 -2.92 -9.48 33.61
CA LEU A 102 -4.25 -9.70 33.06
C LEU A 102 -4.29 -9.54 31.53
N SER A 103 -3.63 -8.51 30.99
CA SER A 103 -3.55 -8.26 29.54
C SER A 103 -2.67 -9.24 28.77
N PHE A 104 -1.85 -10.03 29.45
CA PHE A 104 -1.05 -11.08 28.82
C PHE A 104 -1.84 -12.39 28.70
N ILE A 105 -2.83 -12.58 29.59
CA ILE A 105 -3.65 -13.79 29.66
C ILE A 105 -4.95 -13.64 28.86
N PHE A 106 -5.44 -12.41 28.65
CA PHE A 106 -6.66 -12.09 27.90
C PHE A 106 -6.34 -11.15 26.73
#